data_AF-A0A7Z9QG73-F1
#
_entry.id   AF-A0A7Z9QG73-F1
#
_cell.length_a   1.000
_cell.length_b   1.000
_cell.length_c   1.000
_cell.angle_alpha   90.00
_cell.angle_beta   90.00
_cell.angle_gamma   90.00
#
_symmetry.space_group_name_H-M   'P 1'
#
loop_
_entity.id
_entity.type
_entity.pdbx_description
1 polymer ?
#
loop_
_entity_poly.entity_id
_entity_poly.type
_entity_poly.pdbx_seq_one_letter_code
_entity_poly.pdbx_strand_id
1 'polypeptide(L)'
;MDKPPMKIDEILNDVVLLVLDGHDPLKELGIEKNKIYVKVMGYDEYGLWVEHPSFQVPLFKKGKPAGEKEVTATMLIPWGFIASVVHFPGVEGFDFPFPFDTHIGFDMEK
;
A
#
# COMPACT_ATOMS: atom_id res chain seq x y z
N MET A 1 3.30 4.52 -31.52
CA MET A 1 3.27 3.21 -30.85
C MET A 1 1.98 3.16 -30.08
N ASP A 2 1.09 2.22 -30.40
CA ASP A 2 -0.11 1.99 -29.62
C ASP A 2 0.31 1.42 -28.26
N LYS A 3 -0.03 2.11 -27.17
CA LYS A 3 0.19 1.56 -25.83
C LYS A 3 -0.73 0.34 -25.67
N PRO A 4 -0.24 -0.78 -25.13
CA PRO A 4 -1.09 -1.92 -24.83
C PRO A 4 -2.25 -1.47 -23.91
N PRO A 5 -3.42 -2.13 -23.98
CA PRO A 5 -4.53 -1.80 -23.10
C PRO A 5 -4.12 -1.98 -21.64
N MET A 6 -4.49 -1.01 -20.80
CA MET A 6 -4.16 -1.02 -19.38
C MET A 6 -4.85 -2.20 -18.68
N LYS A 7 -4.06 -2.95 -17.89
CA LYS A 7 -4.51 -4.05 -17.05
C LYS A 7 -3.86 -3.96 -15.69
N ILE A 8 -4.44 -4.64 -14.72
CA ILE A 8 -3.91 -4.68 -13.36
C ILE A 8 -2.57 -5.42 -13.24
N ASP A 9 -2.25 -6.32 -14.18
CA ASP A 9 -0.92 -6.93 -14.31
C ASP A 9 0.17 -5.90 -14.61
N GLU A 10 -0.17 -4.84 -15.33
CA GLU A 10 0.77 -3.80 -15.78
C GLU A 10 1.16 -2.83 -14.65
N ILE A 11 0.50 -2.89 -13.50
CA ILE A 11 0.80 -2.04 -12.34
C ILE A 11 1.53 -2.81 -11.21
N LEU A 12 1.92 -4.07 -11.44
CA LEU A 12 2.67 -4.85 -10.46
C LEU A 12 4.05 -4.23 -10.21
N ASN A 13 4.37 -3.99 -8.93
CA ASN A 13 5.56 -3.28 -8.44
C ASN A 13 5.58 -1.77 -8.70
N ASP A 14 4.53 -1.20 -9.28
CA ASP A 14 4.38 0.24 -9.46
C ASP A 14 3.75 0.89 -8.23
N VAL A 15 3.98 2.19 -8.08
CA VAL A 15 3.25 3.03 -7.12
C VAL A 15 2.01 3.58 -7.80
N VAL A 16 0.86 3.30 -7.21
CA VAL A 16 -0.45 3.81 -7.66
C VAL A 16 -1.08 4.67 -6.58
N LEU A 17 -2.02 5.53 -6.98
CA LEU A 17 -2.92 6.19 -6.05
C LEU A 17 -4.22 5.38 -5.99
N LEU A 18 -4.53 4.88 -4.79
CA LEU A 18 -5.85 4.33 -4.50
C LEU A 18 -6.77 5.43 -4.02
N VAL A 19 -7.96 5.49 -4.62
CA VAL A 19 -9.10 6.23 -4.08
C VAL A 19 -10.00 5.23 -3.39
N LEU A 20 -10.21 5.43 -2.09
CA LEU A 20 -10.96 4.54 -1.24
C LEU A 20 -12.36 5.08 -0.97
N ASP A 21 -13.31 4.16 -0.83
CA ASP A 21 -14.69 4.43 -0.41
C ASP A 21 -15.05 3.56 0.79
N GLY A 22 -15.74 4.14 1.78
CA GLY A 22 -16.06 3.46 3.04
C GLY A 22 -14.83 2.98 3.84
N HIS A 23 -13.71 3.70 3.79
CA HIS A 23 -12.40 3.24 4.32
C HIS A 23 -12.22 3.33 5.84
N ASP A 24 -13.25 3.71 6.60
CA ASP A 24 -13.17 3.83 8.06
C ASP A 24 -12.57 2.59 8.76
N PRO A 25 -12.88 1.33 8.37
CA PRO A 25 -12.25 0.16 8.97
C PRO A 25 -10.74 0.05 8.73
N LEU A 26 -10.20 0.71 7.69
CA LEU A 26 -8.78 0.68 7.35
C LEU A 26 -7.95 1.66 8.20
N LYS A 27 -8.58 2.52 9.01
CA LYS A 27 -7.89 3.41 9.95
C LYS A 27 -7.11 2.64 11.03
N GLU A 28 -7.62 1.49 11.45
CA GLU A 28 -6.92 0.57 12.36
C GLU A 28 -5.59 0.05 11.78
N LEU A 29 -5.41 0.19 10.45
CA LEU A 29 -4.20 -0.15 9.71
C LEU A 29 -3.40 1.10 9.29
N GLY A 30 -3.70 2.26 9.88
CA GLY A 30 -3.06 3.54 9.64
C GLY A 30 -3.52 4.28 8.39
N ILE A 31 -4.55 3.81 7.69
CA ILE A 31 -5.08 4.46 6.48
C ILE A 31 -6.13 5.50 6.88
N GLU A 32 -5.66 6.71 7.19
CA GLU A 32 -6.54 7.80 7.63
C GLU A 32 -7.24 8.52 6.47
N LYS A 33 -6.52 8.67 5.35
CA LYS A 33 -6.98 9.42 4.18
C LYS A 33 -7.67 8.46 3.20
N ASN A 34 -8.72 8.94 2.55
CA ASN A 34 -9.38 8.20 1.46
C ASN A 34 -8.55 8.15 0.16
N LYS A 35 -7.38 8.78 0.14
CA LYS A 35 -6.46 8.81 -1.00
C LYS A 35 -5.08 8.45 -0.49
N ILE A 36 -4.55 7.32 -0.95
CA ILE A 36 -3.26 6.80 -0.52
C ILE A 36 -2.41 6.38 -1.72
N TYR A 37 -1.14 6.72 -1.68
CA TYR A 37 -0.16 6.19 -2.61
C TYR A 37 0.43 4.92 -2.04
N VAL A 38 0.45 3.86 -2.83
CA VAL A 38 0.88 2.53 -2.39
C VAL A 38 1.63 1.83 -3.50
N LYS A 39 2.61 1.01 -3.11
CA LYS A 39 3.26 0.08 -4.03
C LYS A 39 2.44 -1.19 -4.15
N VAL A 40 2.08 -1.57 -5.37
CA VAL A 40 1.34 -2.80 -5.63
C VAL A 40 2.30 -3.99 -5.58
N MET A 41 1.99 -4.95 -4.72
CA MET A 41 2.78 -6.17 -4.55
C MET A 41 2.10 -7.39 -5.19
N GLY A 42 0.81 -7.29 -5.50
CA GLY A 42 0.03 -8.36 -6.10
C GLY A 42 -1.46 -8.02 -6.12
N TYR A 43 -2.26 -8.92 -6.68
CA TYR A 43 -3.71 -8.85 -6.66
C TYR A 43 -4.30 -10.25 -6.77
N ASP A 44 -5.51 -10.43 -6.25
CA ASP A 44 -6.27 -11.68 -6.37
C ASP A 44 -7.78 -11.42 -6.36
N GLU A 45 -8.58 -12.48 -6.20
CA GLU A 45 -10.04 -12.39 -6.17
C GLU A 45 -10.60 -11.56 -5.00
N TYR A 46 -9.79 -11.29 -3.96
CA TYR A 46 -10.19 -10.56 -2.76
C TYR A 46 -9.78 -9.08 -2.79
N GLY A 47 -8.67 -8.72 -3.42
CA GLY A 47 -8.21 -7.33 -3.43
C GLY A 47 -6.84 -7.07 -4.05
N LEU A 48 -6.32 -5.87 -3.78
CA LEU A 48 -4.93 -5.50 -4.04
C LEU A 48 -4.05 -5.79 -2.83
N TRP A 49 -2.94 -6.46 -3.05
CA TRP A 49 -1.86 -6.56 -2.08
C TRP A 49 -0.94 -5.37 -2.23
N VAL A 50 -0.72 -4.62 -1.15
CA VAL A 50 0.07 -3.39 -1.13
C VAL A 50 1.16 -3.45 -0.06
N GLU A 51 2.28 -2.79 -0.30
CA GLU A 51 3.37 -2.66 0.68
C GLU A 51 2.99 -1.67 1.80
N HIS A 52 3.21 -2.07 3.05
CA HIS A 52 3.11 -1.22 4.23
C HIS A 52 4.50 -1.13 4.88
N PRO A 53 5.18 0.03 4.87
CA PRO A 53 6.61 0.12 5.19
C PRO A 53 6.94 -0.11 6.68
N SER A 54 6.08 0.33 7.60
CA SER A 54 6.38 0.38 9.05
C SER A 54 5.26 -0.21 9.90
N PHE A 55 4.90 -1.48 9.68
CA PHE A 55 3.87 -2.15 10.47
C PHE A 55 4.42 -2.56 11.84
N GLN A 56 3.73 -2.22 12.93
CA GLN A 56 4.15 -2.55 14.29
C GLN A 56 3.77 -4.00 14.63
N VAL A 57 4.77 -4.83 14.95
CA VAL A 57 4.58 -6.22 15.36
C VAL A 57 5.07 -6.41 16.80
N PRO A 58 4.27 -7.01 17.69
CA PRO A 58 4.68 -7.24 19.07
C PRO A 58 5.84 -8.23 19.15
N LEU A 59 6.83 -7.90 19.97
CA LEU A 59 7.94 -8.77 20.33
C LEU A 59 7.60 -9.54 21.61
N PHE A 60 7.84 -10.84 21.60
CA PHE A 60 7.70 -11.68 22.78
C PHE A 60 9.07 -12.17 23.27
N LYS A 61 9.38 -11.94 24.54
CA LYS A 61 10.53 -12.54 25.22
C LYS A 61 10.02 -13.41 26.37
N LYS A 62 10.35 -14.72 26.33
CA LYS A 62 9.90 -15.72 27.31
C LYS A 62 8.38 -15.72 27.53
N GLY A 63 7.62 -15.57 26.44
CA GLY A 63 6.15 -15.55 26.46
C GLY A 63 5.50 -14.27 27.00
N LYS A 64 6.29 -13.21 27.28
CA LYS A 64 5.78 -11.90 27.70
C LYS A 64 6.04 -10.85 26.61
N PRO A 65 5.10 -9.90 26.39
CA PRO A 65 5.35 -8.74 25.54
C PRO A 65 6.60 -7.99 26.02
N ALA A 66 7.48 -7.67 25.09
CA ALA A 66 8.80 -7.11 25.37
C ALA A 66 9.10 -5.87 24.50
N GLY A 67 8.07 -5.28 23.91
CA GLY A 67 8.13 -4.15 22.99
C GLY A 67 7.49 -4.48 21.64
N GLU A 68 7.73 -3.61 20.68
CA GLU A 68 7.28 -3.74 19.29
C GLU A 68 8.49 -3.60 18.36
N LYS A 69 8.36 -4.11 17.15
CA LYS A 69 9.30 -3.83 16.06
C LYS A 69 8.53 -3.39 14.83
N GLU A 70 9.13 -2.46 14.11
CA GLU A 70 8.70 -2.11 12.77
C GLU A 70 9.17 -3.16 11.78
N VAL A 71 8.26 -3.59 10.92
CA VAL A 71 8.55 -4.46 9.79
C VAL A 71 7.84 -3.95 8.55
N THR A 72 8.45 -4.15 7.39
CA THR A 72 7.74 -4.04 6.12
C THR A 72 6.78 -5.22 6.00
N ALA A 73 5.50 -4.91 5.79
CA ALA A 73 4.43 -5.89 5.65
C ALA A 73 3.78 -5.75 4.27
N THR A 74 3.05 -6.80 3.86
CA THR A 74 2.14 -6.74 2.72
C THR A 74 0.73 -6.87 3.25
N MET A 75 -0.15 -5.95 2.86
CA MET A 75 -1.52 -5.85 3.34
C MET A 75 -2.49 -5.98 2.18
N LEU A 76 -3.60 -6.66 2.40
CA LEU A 76 -4.71 -6.72 1.45
C LEU A 76 -5.62 -5.50 1.64
N ILE A 77 -5.86 -4.75 0.56
CA ILE A 77 -6.97 -3.80 0.46
C ILE A 77 -8.09 -4.48 -0.34
N PRO A 78 -9.19 -4.87 0.31
CA PRO A 78 -10.30 -5.52 -0.38
C PRO A 78 -10.89 -4.66 -1.50
N TRP A 79 -11.33 -5.30 -2.59
CA TRP A 79 -11.95 -4.61 -3.73
C TRP A 79 -13.12 -3.70 -3.32
N GLY A 80 -13.89 -4.12 -2.31
CA GLY A 80 -15.04 -3.35 -1.82
C GLY A 80 -14.70 -1.98 -1.23
N PHE A 81 -13.44 -1.71 -0.90
CA PHE A 81 -12.98 -0.41 -0.42
C PHE A 81 -12.32 0.44 -1.51
N ILE A 82 -12.09 -0.09 -2.72
CA ILE A 82 -11.35 0.60 -3.78
C ILE A 82 -12.36 1.17 -4.78
N ALA A 83 -12.55 2.48 -4.74
CA ALA A 83 -13.36 3.19 -5.72
C ALA A 83 -12.61 3.37 -7.05
N SER A 84 -11.29 3.56 -7.01
CA SER A 84 -10.47 3.72 -8.20
C SER A 84 -8.99 3.44 -7.94
N VAL A 85 -8.29 3.03 -8.99
CA VAL A 85 -6.83 2.89 -9.05
C VAL A 85 -6.31 3.84 -10.12
N VAL A 86 -5.43 4.76 -9.74
CA VAL A 86 -4.79 5.71 -10.67
C VAL A 86 -3.33 5.30 -10.85
N HIS A 87 -3.00 4.92 -12.08
CA HIS A 87 -1.64 4.61 -12.53
C HIS A 87 -0.99 5.85 -13.16
N PHE A 88 0.34 5.92 -13.16
CA PHE A 88 1.10 7.08 -13.64
C PHE A 88 2.08 6.77 -14.79
N PRO A 89 1.58 6.33 -15.97
CA PRO A 89 2.36 5.97 -17.15
C PRO A 89 3.58 6.86 -17.45
N GLY A 90 4.79 6.36 -17.21
CA GLY A 90 6.05 7.02 -17.56
C GLY A 90 6.49 8.12 -16.58
N VAL A 91 5.95 8.16 -15.37
CA VAL A 91 6.39 9.06 -14.29
C VAL A 91 7.51 8.40 -13.48
N GLU A 92 8.68 9.03 -13.43
CA GLU A 92 9.82 8.58 -12.64
C GLU A 92 9.45 8.48 -11.14
N GLY A 93 9.81 7.36 -10.51
CA GLY A 93 9.46 7.08 -9.10
C GLY A 93 8.07 6.46 -8.88
N PHE A 94 7.24 6.34 -9.93
CA PHE A 94 5.94 5.65 -9.87
C PHE A 94 5.90 4.41 -10.77
N ASP A 95 6.47 4.52 -11.97
CA ASP A 95 6.45 3.48 -13.03
C ASP A 95 7.80 2.80 -13.29
N PHE A 96 8.81 3.09 -12.46
CA PHE A 96 10.16 2.56 -12.61
C PHE A 96 10.68 2.04 -11.26
N PRO A 97 11.43 0.93 -11.23
CA PRO A 97 11.90 0.37 -9.98
C PRO A 97 12.87 1.33 -9.26
N PHE A 98 12.34 1.97 -8.22
CA PHE A 98 12.94 2.61 -7.04
C PHE A 98 14.21 3.47 -7.18
N PRO A 99 14.12 4.70 -6.65
CA PRO A 99 15.14 5.22 -5.75
C PRO A 99 14.49 5.78 -4.46
N PHE A 100 14.52 4.96 -3.41
CA PHE A 100 14.52 5.24 -1.96
C PHE A 100 13.67 6.36 -1.31
N ASP A 101 13.14 5.97 -0.14
CA ASP A 101 13.00 6.78 1.09
C ASP A 101 12.19 8.07 1.04
N THR A 102 10.93 7.97 0.60
CA THR A 102 9.93 8.93 1.08
C THR A 102 8.93 8.17 1.95
N HIS A 103 8.68 8.64 3.18
CA HIS A 103 7.57 8.15 4.00
C HIS A 103 6.27 8.48 3.25
N ILE A 104 5.84 7.57 2.40
CA ILE A 104 4.58 7.69 1.68
C ILE A 104 3.54 6.92 2.50
N GLY A 105 2.60 7.66 3.10
CA GLY A 105 1.31 7.10 3.49
C GLY A 105 0.89 7.24 4.96
N PHE A 106 1.81 7.51 5.90
CA PHE A 106 1.46 7.54 7.33
C PHE A 106 1.99 8.82 7.99
N ASP A 107 1.08 9.74 8.31
CA ASP A 107 1.39 10.89 9.17
C ASP A 107 1.36 10.38 10.62
N MET A 108 2.52 10.35 11.29
CA MET A 108 2.57 10.16 12.74
C MET A 108 2.28 11.51 13.42
N GLU A 109 1.11 11.66 14.04
CA GLU A 109 0.94 12.71 15.03
C GLU A 109 1.88 12.46 16.22
N LYS A 110 2.51 13.54 16.70
CA LYS A 110 3.49 13.56 17.79
C LYS A 110 2.83 13.54 19.17
#